data_AF-A0A2Y9S2J5-F1
#
_entry.id   AF-A0A2Y9S2J5-F1
#
_cell.length_a   1.000
_cell.length_b   1.000
_cell.length_c   1.000
_cell.angle_alpha   90.00
_cell.angle_beta   90.00
_cell.angle_gamma   90.00
#
_symmetry.space_group_name_H-M   'P 1'
#
loop_
_entity.id
_entity.type
_entity.pdbx_description
1 polymer ?
#
loop_
_entity_poly.entity_id
_entity_poly.type
_entity_poly.pdbx_seq_one_letter_code
_entity_poly.pdbx_strand_id
1 'polypeptide(L)'
;MRERSGTPNLHESVGTMLKGMARLISRVHKVKHGEQQEGQHYNIPHQDLKTVFPHGLPPRFLMQVKTFSEACLMVRKPALELLQYLKNTNFAHPAVRYILYGEKGTGKTLSLCHVVHFCAKQDWLILHIPDALRWVKNCRDLLQSTHNKQRLDQPLEASTWLKNFKTSNERFLSQIKVQEKYVWNKRESTEKGSPLGEVVEQGITRVRNATDAVGIVLKELKRQSSSGLFHVLVAVDGVNALWGRTTLRREDKSVIAPEELALIHHLRKMVKNDWNGGAIVLTLSQTGSLFKPRTAYLPQELLGKEGFDALDPFIPILVSNYSPKEFESCIQYYLENNWLQHEKAPTEEGRKELLFLSNANPGQLERLCAYL
;
A
#
# COMPACT_ATOMS: atom_id res chain seq x y z
N MET A 1 57.70 39.37 3.80
CA MET A 1 58.63 38.28 4.18
C MET A 1 58.56 38.17 5.70
N ARG A 2 58.25 37.07 6.39
CA ARG A 2 58.00 35.66 6.06
C ARG A 2 57.07 35.11 7.16
N GLU A 3 56.15 34.25 6.72
CA GLU A 3 55.68 32.99 7.32
C GLU A 3 55.47 32.89 8.85
N ARG A 4 54.20 32.66 9.24
CA ARG A 4 53.87 31.58 10.17
C ARG A 4 52.80 30.68 9.56
N SER A 5 53.21 29.44 9.34
CA SER A 5 52.45 28.29 8.89
C SER A 5 51.39 27.91 9.92
N GLY A 6 50.12 28.03 9.54
CA GLY A 6 49.02 27.35 10.21
C GLY A 6 48.84 25.98 9.58
N THR A 7 49.32 24.93 10.23
CA THR A 7 48.94 23.55 9.93
C THR A 7 47.45 23.38 10.17
N PRO A 8 46.63 22.95 9.20
CA PRO A 8 45.23 22.62 9.48
C PRO A 8 45.19 21.36 10.34
N ASN A 9 44.44 21.43 11.45
CA ASN A 9 44.20 20.33 12.38
C ASN A 9 43.64 19.10 11.63
N LEU A 10 44.50 18.10 11.40
CA LEU A 10 44.12 16.80 10.87
C LEU A 10 43.05 16.09 11.74
N HIS A 11 42.91 16.45 13.01
CA HIS A 11 41.92 15.86 13.91
C HIS A 11 40.46 16.29 13.67
N GLU A 12 40.21 17.51 13.17
CA GLU A 12 38.83 17.96 12.88
C GLU A 12 38.30 17.45 11.53
N SER A 13 39.19 17.31 10.54
CA SER A 13 38.85 16.67 9.27
C SER A 13 38.60 15.17 9.41
N VAL A 14 39.33 14.47 10.29
CA VAL A 14 39.13 13.04 10.52
C VAL A 14 37.86 12.77 11.33
N GLY A 15 37.48 13.63 12.30
CA GLY A 15 36.21 13.50 13.03
C GLY A 15 34.97 13.76 12.16
N THR A 16 35.07 14.67 11.19
CA THR A 16 33.98 14.97 10.25
C THR A 16 33.93 13.96 9.11
N MET A 17 35.07 13.46 8.64
CA MET A 17 35.14 12.34 7.71
C MET A 17 34.69 11.03 8.35
N LEU A 18 34.96 10.76 9.64
CA LEU A 18 34.46 9.57 10.35
C LEU A 18 32.96 9.64 10.63
N LYS A 19 32.40 10.82 10.95
CA LYS A 19 30.94 11.02 10.99
C LYS A 19 30.29 10.92 9.60
N GLY A 20 31.02 11.24 8.54
CA GLY A 20 30.62 11.01 7.15
C GLY A 20 30.79 9.57 6.66
N MET A 21 31.77 8.82 7.20
CA MET A 21 32.13 7.45 6.83
C MET A 21 31.42 6.39 7.67
N ALA A 22 30.94 6.71 8.87
CA ALA A 22 30.07 5.84 9.66
C ALA A 22 28.59 5.85 9.21
N ARG A 23 28.27 6.52 8.09
CA ARG A 23 27.01 6.34 7.35
C ARG A 23 27.02 5.14 6.39
N LEU A 24 28.08 4.33 6.43
CA LEU A 24 28.23 3.11 5.63
C LEU A 24 27.78 1.87 6.44
N ILE A 25 26.50 1.51 6.33
CA ILE A 25 26.03 0.17 5.96
C ILE A 25 24.55 0.28 5.54
N SER A 26 24.33 0.00 4.24
CA SER A 26 23.06 -0.41 3.63
C SER A 26 21.97 0.60 3.20
N ARG A 27 22.26 1.90 3.04
CA ARG A 27 21.35 2.75 2.24
C ARG A 27 21.44 2.35 0.77
N VAL A 28 20.65 1.37 0.37
CA VAL A 28 20.51 1.00 -1.04
C VAL A 28 19.74 2.12 -1.73
N HIS A 29 20.40 2.89 -2.59
CA HIS A 29 19.75 3.93 -3.40
C HIS A 29 18.95 3.36 -4.60
N LYS A 30 19.01 2.03 -4.81
CA LYS A 30 18.49 1.37 -6.02
C LYS A 30 17.29 0.49 -5.71
N VAL A 31 16.29 0.57 -6.57
CA VAL A 31 15.05 -0.24 -6.57
C VAL A 31 15.31 -1.72 -6.96
N LYS A 32 16.57 -2.06 -7.31
CA LYS A 32 16.98 -3.43 -7.64
C LYS A 32 17.44 -4.15 -6.39
N HIS A 33 16.47 -4.69 -5.66
CA HIS A 33 16.73 -5.52 -4.49
C HIS A 33 16.87 -7.00 -4.85
N GLY A 34 17.76 -7.67 -4.10
CA GLY A 34 18.02 -9.11 -4.17
C GLY A 34 18.28 -9.68 -2.78
N GLU A 35 18.51 -10.98 -2.68
CA GLU A 35 18.63 -11.70 -1.40
C GLU A 35 19.76 -11.17 -0.50
N GLN A 36 20.85 -10.68 -1.09
CA GLN A 36 21.98 -10.10 -0.35
C GLN A 36 21.63 -8.82 0.43
N GLN A 37 20.50 -8.18 0.11
CA GLN A 37 20.04 -6.95 0.76
C GLN A 37 18.93 -7.21 1.79
N GLU A 38 18.65 -8.47 2.12
CA GLU A 38 17.69 -8.81 3.17
C GLU A 38 18.07 -8.14 4.51
N GLY A 39 17.09 -7.50 5.16
CA GLY A 39 17.26 -6.80 6.44
C GLY A 39 17.81 -5.38 6.32
N GLN A 40 18.20 -4.94 5.12
CA GLN A 40 18.73 -3.60 4.87
C GLN A 40 17.62 -2.57 4.69
N HIS A 41 17.92 -1.30 5.01
CA HIS A 41 16.98 -0.19 4.89
C HIS A 41 17.30 0.67 3.67
N TYR A 42 16.39 0.71 2.70
CA TYR A 42 16.52 1.62 1.56
C TYR A 42 15.73 2.92 1.81
N ASN A 43 16.23 4.04 1.31
CA ASN A 43 15.58 5.34 1.47
C ASN A 43 14.66 5.64 0.29
N ILE A 44 13.42 6.03 0.58
CA ILE A 44 12.45 6.51 -0.40
C ILE A 44 12.55 8.04 -0.45
N PRO A 45 12.89 8.63 -1.61
CA PRO A 45 12.90 10.07 -1.79
C PRO A 45 11.57 10.72 -1.43
N HIS A 46 11.59 11.90 -0.80
CA HIS A 46 10.37 12.64 -0.43
C HIS A 46 9.44 12.95 -1.61
N GLN A 47 10.00 13.11 -2.82
CA GLN A 47 9.22 13.27 -4.04
C GLN A 47 8.45 12.00 -4.40
N ASP A 48 9.08 10.83 -4.23
CA ASP A 48 8.46 9.53 -4.47
C ASP A 48 7.37 9.23 -3.43
N LEU A 49 7.56 9.65 -2.17
CA LEU A 49 6.51 9.52 -1.15
C LEU A 49 5.24 10.28 -1.56
N LYS A 50 5.37 11.52 -2.03
CA LYS A 50 4.20 12.34 -2.41
C LYS A 50 3.52 11.84 -3.67
N THR A 51 4.29 11.32 -4.63
CA THR A 51 3.77 10.88 -5.93
C THR A 51 3.26 9.44 -5.89
N VAL A 52 4.03 8.50 -5.33
CA VAL A 52 3.68 7.08 -5.28
C VAL A 52 2.74 6.75 -4.12
N PHE A 53 2.88 7.47 -3.00
CA PHE A 53 2.08 7.23 -1.79
C PHE A 53 1.35 8.49 -1.30
N PRO A 54 0.46 9.09 -2.12
CA PRO A 54 -0.45 10.12 -1.60
C PRO A 54 -1.34 9.56 -0.48
N HIS A 55 -1.58 8.25 -0.50
CA HIS A 55 -2.29 7.46 0.51
C HIS A 55 -1.68 6.07 0.70
N GLY A 56 -1.99 5.45 1.82
CA GLY A 56 -1.76 4.02 2.09
C GLY A 56 -0.50 3.65 2.86
N LEU A 57 0.37 4.61 3.17
CA LEU A 57 1.35 4.37 4.22
C LEU A 57 0.65 4.22 5.58
N PRO A 58 1.05 3.23 6.40
CA PRO A 58 0.51 3.08 7.75
C PRO A 58 0.68 4.38 8.57
N PRO A 59 -0.32 4.80 9.37
CA PRO A 59 -0.23 6.04 10.14
C PRO A 59 1.00 6.12 11.06
N ARG A 60 1.40 4.99 11.66
CA ARG A 60 2.60 4.89 12.50
C ARG A 60 3.88 5.12 11.70
N PHE A 61 3.95 4.57 10.50
CA PHE A 61 5.08 4.80 9.60
C PHE A 61 5.13 6.26 9.14
N LEU A 62 3.99 6.90 8.86
CA LEU A 62 3.95 8.35 8.57
C LEU A 62 4.48 9.20 9.73
N MET A 63 4.17 8.83 10.98
CA MET A 63 4.75 9.50 12.15
C MET A 63 6.27 9.31 12.20
N GLN A 64 6.75 8.09 11.98
CA GLN A 64 8.18 7.79 11.92
C GLN A 64 8.90 8.62 10.84
N VAL A 65 8.35 8.68 9.62
CA VAL A 65 8.90 9.49 8.52
C VAL A 65 8.95 10.97 8.88
N LYS A 66 7.90 11.49 9.53
CA LYS A 66 7.85 12.88 9.97
C LYS A 66 8.89 13.17 11.05
N THR A 67 9.08 12.25 11.99
CA THR A 67 10.03 12.42 13.10
C THR A 67 11.48 12.30 12.64
N PHE A 68 11.80 11.31 11.81
CA PHE A 68 13.17 11.09 11.31
C PHE A 68 13.52 11.99 10.11
N SER A 69 12.53 12.65 9.50
CA SER A 69 12.69 13.42 8.26
C SER A 69 13.25 12.60 7.08
N GLU A 70 13.18 11.28 7.18
CA GLU A 70 13.58 10.32 6.15
C GLU A 70 12.58 9.16 6.10
N ALA A 71 12.41 8.55 4.93
CA ALA A 71 11.54 7.40 4.75
C ALA A 71 12.35 6.17 4.39
N CYS A 72 12.81 5.49 5.42
CA CYS A 72 13.56 4.25 5.26
C CYS A 72 12.63 3.05 5.41
N LEU A 73 12.66 2.15 4.43
CA LEU A 73 11.87 0.92 4.43
C LEU A 73 12.82 -0.29 4.37
N MET A 74 12.56 -1.29 5.22
CA MET A 74 13.37 -2.51 5.28
C MET A 74 13.02 -3.48 4.15
N VAL A 75 14.03 -4.01 3.48
CA VAL A 75 13.89 -5.09 2.49
C VAL A 75 13.69 -6.43 3.21
N ARG A 76 12.53 -7.05 3.03
CA ARG A 76 12.15 -8.32 3.66
C ARG A 76 12.01 -9.46 2.66
N LYS A 77 12.21 -10.70 3.10
CA LYS A 77 12.08 -11.91 2.26
C LYS A 77 10.75 -12.01 1.49
N PRO A 78 9.56 -11.81 2.13
CA PRO A 78 8.29 -11.96 1.42
C PRO A 78 8.10 -10.94 0.30
N ALA A 79 8.64 -9.73 0.48
CA ALA A 79 8.63 -8.71 -0.55
C ALA A 79 9.58 -9.08 -1.70
N LEU A 80 10.79 -9.57 -1.41
CA LEU A 80 11.74 -10.03 -2.42
C LEU A 80 11.18 -11.17 -3.29
N GLU A 81 10.54 -12.16 -2.65
CA GLU A 81 9.88 -13.28 -3.32
C GLU A 81 8.78 -12.78 -4.27
N LEU A 82 7.90 -11.90 -3.77
CA LEU A 82 6.84 -11.31 -4.59
C LEU A 82 7.40 -10.47 -5.75
N LEU A 83 8.46 -9.71 -5.52
CA LEU A 83 9.14 -8.95 -6.58
C LEU A 83 9.76 -9.88 -7.64
N GLN A 84 10.26 -11.05 -7.25
CA GLN A 84 10.76 -12.04 -8.20
C GLN A 84 9.64 -12.63 -9.06
N TYR A 85 8.49 -12.95 -8.45
CA TYR A 85 7.31 -13.37 -9.22
C TYR A 85 6.84 -12.31 -10.20
N LEU A 86 6.80 -11.04 -9.78
CA LEU A 86 6.40 -9.93 -10.66
C LEU A 86 7.38 -9.71 -11.82
N LYS A 87 8.69 -9.84 -11.59
CA LYS A 87 9.70 -9.76 -12.66
C LYS A 87 9.56 -10.87 -13.70
N ASN A 88 9.14 -12.06 -13.26
CA ASN A 88 8.98 -13.24 -14.12
C ASN A 88 7.55 -13.39 -14.67
N THR A 89 6.67 -12.41 -14.42
CA THR A 89 5.27 -12.50 -14.84
C THR A 89 5.16 -12.29 -16.35
N ASN A 90 4.51 -13.24 -17.02
CA ASN A 90 4.16 -13.09 -18.43
C ASN A 90 2.80 -12.39 -18.57
N PHE A 91 2.81 -11.19 -19.14
CA PHE A 91 1.62 -10.35 -19.29
C PHE A 91 0.58 -10.89 -20.27
N ALA A 92 0.91 -11.90 -21.08
CA ALA A 92 -0.06 -12.58 -21.94
C ALA A 92 -1.03 -13.47 -21.15
N HIS A 93 -0.60 -13.98 -19.99
CA HIS A 93 -1.42 -14.80 -19.11
C HIS A 93 -2.43 -13.97 -18.30
N PRO A 94 -3.52 -14.59 -17.81
CA PRO A 94 -4.46 -13.91 -16.92
C PRO A 94 -3.76 -13.35 -15.67
N ALA A 95 -4.30 -12.25 -15.15
CA ALA A 95 -3.73 -11.55 -14.01
C ALA A 95 -3.57 -12.48 -12.79
N VAL A 96 -2.33 -12.67 -12.35
CA VAL A 96 -2.00 -13.52 -11.21
C VAL A 96 -2.41 -12.83 -9.91
N ARG A 97 -3.01 -13.59 -8.99
CA ARG A 97 -3.43 -13.13 -7.67
C ARG A 97 -2.43 -13.56 -6.61
N TYR A 98 -1.84 -12.60 -5.92
CA TYR A 98 -0.96 -12.82 -4.77
C TYR A 98 -1.67 -12.38 -3.49
N ILE A 99 -1.61 -13.19 -2.43
CA ILE A 99 -2.22 -12.86 -1.14
C ILE A 99 -1.16 -12.87 -0.04
N LEU A 100 -0.85 -11.70 0.49
CA LEU A 100 0.00 -11.51 1.65
C LEU A 100 -0.81 -11.71 2.93
N TYR A 101 -0.46 -12.73 3.71
CA TYR A 101 -1.13 -13.08 4.97
C TYR A 101 -0.13 -13.27 6.11
N GLY A 102 -0.61 -13.26 7.35
CA GLY A 102 0.24 -13.38 8.54
C GLY A 102 -0.33 -12.63 9.73
N GLU A 103 0.31 -12.79 10.89
CA GLU A 103 -0.18 -12.28 12.18
C GLU A 103 -0.30 -10.74 12.23
N LYS A 104 -1.01 -10.24 13.24
CA LYS A 104 -1.13 -8.79 13.44
C LYS A 104 0.24 -8.15 13.69
N GLY A 105 0.54 -7.08 12.96
CA GLY A 105 1.79 -6.32 13.15
C GLY A 105 3.02 -6.88 12.43
N THR A 106 2.88 -7.87 11.54
CA THR A 106 4.03 -8.46 10.82
C THR A 106 4.57 -7.64 9.64
N GLY A 107 3.99 -6.48 9.31
CA GLY A 107 4.49 -5.64 8.21
C GLY A 107 3.97 -6.00 6.81
N LYS A 108 2.81 -6.65 6.70
CA LYS A 108 2.12 -6.94 5.42
C LYS A 108 1.92 -5.68 4.55
N THR A 109 1.33 -4.64 5.12
CA THR A 109 1.08 -3.37 4.41
C THR A 109 2.38 -2.72 3.94
N LEU A 110 3.45 -2.72 4.75
CA LEU A 110 4.75 -2.18 4.33
C LEU A 110 5.38 -3.02 3.21
N SER A 111 5.19 -4.34 3.23
CA SER A 111 5.62 -5.22 2.12
C SER A 111 4.85 -4.93 0.83
N LEU A 112 3.54 -4.66 0.93
CA LEU A 112 2.72 -4.20 -0.20
C LEU A 112 3.20 -2.84 -0.72
N CYS A 113 3.48 -1.87 0.18
CA CYS A 113 4.02 -0.57 -0.21
C CYS A 113 5.38 -0.72 -0.93
N HIS A 114 6.26 -1.61 -0.47
CA HIS A 114 7.52 -1.88 -1.16
C HIS A 114 7.29 -2.34 -2.61
N VAL A 115 6.33 -3.24 -2.84
CA VAL A 115 5.96 -3.69 -4.19
C VAL A 115 5.36 -2.57 -5.03
N VAL A 116 4.49 -1.75 -4.45
CA VAL A 116 3.91 -0.58 -5.12
C VAL A 116 5.01 0.40 -5.54
N HIS A 117 5.98 0.68 -4.67
CA HIS A 117 7.13 1.55 -4.99
C HIS A 117 7.95 0.98 -6.16
N PHE A 118 8.20 -0.33 -6.14
CA PHE A 118 8.92 -1.00 -7.21
C PHE A 118 8.19 -0.89 -8.56
N CYS A 119 6.89 -1.18 -8.61
CA CYS A 119 6.10 -1.10 -9.84
C CYS A 119 5.95 0.35 -10.33
N ALA A 120 5.81 1.32 -9.43
CA ALA A 120 5.74 2.73 -9.82
C ALA A 120 7.03 3.20 -10.51
N LYS A 121 8.20 2.66 -10.09
CA LYS A 121 9.50 2.93 -10.72
C LYS A 121 9.71 2.22 -12.05
N GLN A 122 8.88 1.22 -12.37
CA GLN A 122 8.85 0.54 -13.67
C GLN A 122 7.79 1.13 -14.61
N ASP A 123 7.23 2.30 -14.28
CA ASP A 123 6.14 2.94 -15.04
C ASP A 123 4.91 2.04 -15.21
N TRP A 124 4.51 1.34 -14.13
CA TRP A 124 3.21 0.66 -14.08
C TRP A 124 2.12 1.61 -13.61
N LEU A 125 0.88 1.37 -14.05
CA LEU A 125 -0.30 2.03 -13.54
C LEU A 125 -0.67 1.43 -12.19
N ILE A 126 -0.64 2.26 -11.15
CA ILE A 126 -0.82 1.85 -9.76
C ILE A 126 -2.27 2.08 -9.34
N LEU A 127 -2.99 0.98 -9.13
CA LEU A 127 -4.31 0.99 -8.52
C LEU A 127 -4.22 0.58 -7.06
N HIS A 128 -3.95 1.55 -6.18
CA HIS A 128 -3.76 1.30 -4.75
C HIS A 128 -5.02 1.64 -3.92
N ILE A 129 -5.46 0.68 -3.12
CA ILE A 129 -6.56 0.80 -2.17
C ILE A 129 -5.99 0.53 -0.78
N PRO A 130 -5.83 1.59 0.04
CA PRO A 130 -5.00 1.54 1.25
C PRO A 130 -5.65 0.81 2.42
N ASP A 131 -6.97 0.74 2.46
CA ASP A 131 -7.73 0.08 3.52
C ASP A 131 -9.18 -0.13 3.06
N ALA A 132 -9.46 -1.29 2.45
CA ALA A 132 -10.80 -1.65 2.01
C ALA A 132 -11.78 -1.79 3.19
N LEU A 133 -11.30 -1.97 4.42
CA LEU A 133 -12.16 -2.05 5.61
C LEU A 133 -12.84 -0.72 5.91
N ARG A 134 -12.27 0.42 5.48
CA ARG A 134 -12.92 1.74 5.62
C ARG A 134 -14.14 1.88 4.73
N TRP A 135 -14.22 1.15 3.62
CA TRP A 135 -15.38 1.20 2.73
C TRP A 135 -16.56 0.37 3.25
N VAL A 136 -16.39 -0.44 4.29
CA VAL A 136 -17.46 -1.26 4.86
C VAL A 136 -17.87 -0.85 6.29
N LYS A 137 -17.25 0.21 6.83
CA LYS A 137 -17.56 0.74 8.17
C LYS A 137 -17.43 2.27 8.23
N ASN A 138 -18.15 2.87 9.17
CA ASN A 138 -18.05 4.31 9.49
C ASN A 138 -18.28 5.26 8.31
N CYS A 139 -19.10 4.87 7.33
CA CYS A 139 -19.53 5.76 6.25
C CYS A 139 -20.64 6.68 6.78
N ARG A 140 -20.42 7.99 6.65
CA ARG A 140 -21.37 9.01 7.12
C ARG A 140 -22.51 9.20 6.14
N ASP A 141 -22.19 9.25 4.85
CA ASP A 141 -23.13 9.55 3.79
C ASP A 141 -23.26 8.34 2.86
N LEU A 142 -24.40 7.66 2.94
CA LEU A 142 -24.79 6.61 2.00
C LEU A 142 -25.93 7.12 1.15
N LEU A 143 -25.72 7.15 -0.15
CA LEU A 143 -26.73 7.60 -1.11
C LEU A 143 -27.22 6.42 -1.92
N GLN A 144 -28.51 6.41 -2.27
CA GLN A 144 -28.99 5.45 -3.27
C GLN A 144 -28.41 5.81 -4.63
N SER A 145 -27.84 4.83 -5.32
CA SER A 145 -27.23 5.06 -6.63
C SER A 145 -28.28 5.41 -7.68
N THR A 146 -27.95 6.40 -8.51
CA THR A 146 -28.80 6.87 -9.62
C THR A 146 -28.80 5.88 -10.77
N HIS A 147 -27.67 5.18 -11.01
CA HIS A 147 -27.53 4.19 -12.07
C HIS A 147 -28.10 2.83 -11.68
N ASN A 148 -27.96 2.42 -10.42
CA ASN A 148 -28.53 1.16 -9.93
C ASN A 148 -29.23 1.35 -8.60
N LYS A 149 -30.57 1.37 -8.63
CA LYS A 149 -31.41 1.58 -7.44
C LYS A 149 -31.21 0.56 -6.32
N GLN A 150 -30.67 -0.62 -6.62
CA GLN A 150 -30.39 -1.64 -5.61
C GLN A 150 -29.05 -1.43 -4.88
N ARG A 151 -28.23 -0.47 -5.35
CA ARG A 151 -26.90 -0.19 -4.79
C ARG A 151 -26.84 1.13 -4.06
N LEU A 152 -25.85 1.20 -3.16
CA LEU A 152 -25.53 2.37 -2.37
C LEU A 152 -24.15 2.91 -2.76
N ASP A 153 -24.11 4.23 -2.91
CA ASP A 153 -22.95 5.01 -3.28
C ASP A 153 -22.31 5.66 -2.05
N GLN A 154 -20.97 5.77 -2.11
CA GLN A 154 -20.10 6.26 -1.04
C GLN A 154 -19.25 7.41 -1.58
N PRO A 155 -19.85 8.61 -1.75
CA PRO A 155 -19.27 9.68 -2.55
C PRO A 155 -18.02 10.30 -1.90
N LEU A 156 -17.94 10.35 -0.57
CA LEU A 156 -16.79 10.90 0.15
C LEU A 156 -15.56 10.01 0.00
N GLU A 157 -15.72 8.70 0.18
CA GLU A 157 -14.67 7.70 0.02
C GLU A 157 -14.21 7.63 -1.44
N ALA A 158 -15.15 7.65 -2.38
CA ALA A 158 -14.86 7.64 -3.81
C ALA A 158 -14.08 8.89 -4.25
N SER A 159 -14.53 10.09 -3.86
CA SER A 159 -13.85 11.35 -4.23
C SER A 159 -12.45 11.46 -3.61
N THR A 160 -12.27 11.00 -2.37
CA THR A 160 -10.96 10.95 -1.71
C THR A 160 -10.02 10.01 -2.44
N TRP A 161 -10.52 8.83 -2.83
CA TRP A 161 -9.73 7.88 -3.61
C TRP A 161 -9.37 8.42 -5.00
N LEU A 162 -10.30 9.06 -5.72
CA LEU A 162 -10.05 9.66 -7.03
C LEU A 162 -8.97 10.75 -7.00
N LYS A 163 -8.97 11.61 -5.97
CA LYS A 163 -7.92 12.63 -5.78
C LYS A 163 -6.53 11.98 -5.68
N ASN A 164 -6.42 10.94 -4.86
CA ASN A 164 -5.15 10.23 -4.67
C ASN A 164 -4.74 9.42 -5.92
N PHE A 165 -5.71 8.80 -6.60
CA PHE A 165 -5.50 8.11 -7.87
C PHE A 165 -4.97 9.07 -8.95
N LYS A 166 -5.51 10.29 -9.00
CA LYS A 166 -5.05 11.35 -9.91
C LYS A 166 -3.58 11.69 -9.70
N THR A 167 -3.18 11.94 -8.44
CA THR A 167 -1.79 12.26 -8.09
C THR A 167 -0.83 11.11 -8.40
N SER A 168 -1.27 9.86 -8.22
CA SER A 168 -0.40 8.69 -8.43
C SER A 168 -0.13 8.39 -9.90
N ASN A 169 -1.11 8.63 -10.78
CA ASN A 169 -1.09 8.15 -12.16
C ASN A 169 -1.25 9.26 -13.21
N GLU A 170 -0.91 10.51 -12.87
CA GLU A 170 -1.15 11.69 -13.71
C GLU A 170 -0.70 11.51 -15.17
N ARG A 171 0.44 10.84 -15.37
CA ARG A 171 1.02 10.55 -16.70
C ARG A 171 0.11 9.69 -17.58
N PHE A 172 -0.56 8.69 -17.00
CA PHE A 172 -1.42 7.75 -17.74
C PHE A 172 -2.80 8.32 -18.04
N LEU A 173 -3.26 9.30 -17.24
CA LEU A 173 -4.61 9.86 -17.39
C LEU A 173 -4.82 10.60 -18.71
N SER A 174 -3.76 11.18 -19.28
CA SER A 174 -3.80 11.84 -20.59
C SER A 174 -3.65 10.86 -21.76
N GLN A 175 -2.99 9.72 -21.53
CA GLN A 175 -2.72 8.71 -22.55
C GLN A 175 -3.92 7.77 -22.75
N ILE A 176 -4.59 7.39 -21.66
CA ILE A 176 -5.73 6.48 -21.69
C ILE A 176 -6.97 7.23 -22.16
N LYS A 177 -7.61 6.73 -23.22
CA LYS A 177 -8.81 7.34 -23.81
C LYS A 177 -10.02 6.46 -23.60
N VAL A 178 -11.14 7.00 -23.15
CA VAL A 178 -12.35 6.21 -22.92
C VAL A 178 -12.93 5.66 -24.23
N GLN A 179 -13.32 4.38 -24.24
CA GLN A 179 -13.88 3.72 -25.41
C GLN A 179 -15.41 3.79 -25.52
N GLU A 180 -16.08 4.28 -24.49
CA GLU A 180 -17.54 4.42 -24.41
C GLU A 180 -17.95 5.85 -24.06
N LYS A 181 -19.19 6.18 -24.37
CA LYS A 181 -19.83 7.42 -23.92
C LYS A 181 -20.43 7.21 -22.53
N TYR A 182 -20.09 8.08 -21.59
CA TYR A 182 -20.61 8.05 -20.23
C TYR A 182 -21.50 9.27 -19.96
N VAL A 183 -22.76 9.03 -19.62
CA VAL A 183 -23.74 10.09 -19.33
C VAL A 183 -23.82 10.26 -17.81
N TRP A 184 -23.45 11.44 -17.32
CA TRP A 184 -23.46 11.77 -15.89
C TRP A 184 -24.80 12.32 -15.43
N ASN A 185 -25.38 13.19 -16.26
CA ASN A 185 -26.64 13.89 -16.04
C ASN A 185 -27.28 14.18 -17.39
N LYS A 186 -28.54 14.65 -17.40
CA LYS A 186 -29.25 15.04 -18.64
C LYS A 186 -28.51 16.06 -19.51
N ARG A 187 -27.59 16.84 -18.94
CA ARG A 187 -26.86 17.93 -19.61
C ARG A 187 -25.39 17.61 -19.87
N GLU A 188 -24.84 16.58 -19.24
CA GLU A 188 -23.40 16.32 -19.26
C GLU A 188 -23.10 14.86 -19.54
N SER A 189 -22.23 14.68 -20.51
CA SER A 189 -21.67 13.39 -20.89
C SER A 189 -20.21 13.54 -21.28
N THR A 190 -19.42 12.54 -20.95
CA THR A 190 -18.08 12.36 -21.49
C THR A 190 -18.19 11.50 -22.74
N GLU A 191 -17.73 12.02 -23.88
CA GLU A 191 -17.79 11.33 -25.17
C GLU A 191 -16.68 10.30 -25.32
N LYS A 192 -16.87 9.36 -26.24
CA LYS A 192 -15.84 8.39 -26.61
C LYS A 192 -14.60 9.13 -27.15
N GLY A 193 -13.43 8.74 -26.68
CA GLY A 193 -12.14 9.31 -27.10
C GLY A 193 -11.57 10.38 -26.16
N SER A 194 -12.36 10.86 -25.19
CA SER A 194 -11.87 11.74 -24.12
C SER A 194 -10.79 11.06 -23.26
N PRO A 195 -9.81 11.80 -22.72
CA PRO A 195 -8.83 11.27 -21.79
C PRO A 195 -9.49 10.82 -20.48
N LEU A 196 -8.96 9.77 -19.85
CA LEU A 196 -9.45 9.25 -18.58
C LEU A 196 -9.37 10.30 -17.46
N GLY A 197 -8.44 11.24 -17.57
CA GLY A 197 -8.33 12.39 -16.67
C GLY A 197 -9.62 13.22 -16.55
N GLU A 198 -10.40 13.37 -17.63
CA GLU A 198 -11.68 14.11 -17.59
C GLU A 198 -12.72 13.39 -16.72
N VAL A 199 -12.77 12.05 -16.79
CA VAL A 199 -13.65 11.23 -15.95
C VAL A 199 -13.28 11.36 -14.48
N VAL A 200 -11.98 11.32 -14.18
CA VAL A 200 -11.46 11.48 -12.82
C VAL A 200 -11.77 12.88 -12.28
N GLU A 201 -11.52 13.93 -13.07
CA GLU A 201 -11.79 15.31 -12.67
C GLU A 201 -13.29 15.58 -12.44
N GLN A 202 -14.14 15.02 -13.29
CA GLN A 202 -15.58 15.10 -13.15
C GLN A 202 -16.05 14.47 -11.84
N GLY A 203 -15.50 13.29 -11.47
CA GLY A 203 -15.80 12.65 -10.18
C GLY A 203 -15.27 13.41 -8.96
N ILE A 204 -14.16 14.16 -9.11
CA ILE A 204 -13.60 15.00 -8.04
C ILE A 204 -14.44 16.26 -7.85
N THR A 205 -14.85 16.91 -8.94
CA THR A 205 -15.63 18.15 -8.93
C THR A 205 -17.07 17.88 -8.49
N ARG A 206 -17.66 16.78 -8.97
CA ARG A 206 -19.02 16.35 -8.65
C ARG A 206 -19.01 15.11 -7.77
N VAL A 207 -18.83 15.35 -6.49
CA VAL A 207 -18.73 14.32 -5.45
C VAL A 207 -19.89 13.32 -5.48
N ARG A 208 -21.11 13.75 -5.83
CA ARG A 208 -22.29 12.86 -5.94
C ARG A 208 -22.10 11.71 -6.94
N ASN A 209 -21.41 11.96 -8.05
CA ASN A 209 -21.18 10.98 -9.12
C ASN A 209 -19.80 10.31 -9.00
N ALA A 210 -19.07 10.57 -7.91
CA ALA A 210 -17.71 10.05 -7.72
C ALA A 210 -17.68 8.52 -7.72
N THR A 211 -18.67 7.86 -7.12
CA THR A 211 -18.75 6.40 -7.06
C THR A 211 -18.86 5.78 -8.45
N ASP A 212 -19.71 6.35 -9.31
CA ASP A 212 -19.84 5.91 -10.70
C ASP A 212 -18.56 6.17 -11.49
N ALA A 213 -17.90 7.32 -11.25
CA ALA A 213 -16.62 7.63 -11.87
C ALA A 213 -15.54 6.60 -11.51
N VAL A 214 -15.48 6.15 -10.25
CA VAL A 214 -14.59 5.05 -9.84
C VAL A 214 -14.93 3.77 -10.60
N GLY A 215 -16.21 3.43 -10.69
CA GLY A 215 -16.68 2.25 -11.42
C GLY A 215 -16.30 2.28 -12.91
N ILE A 216 -16.41 3.45 -13.55
CA ILE A 216 -16.03 3.68 -14.94
C ILE A 216 -14.52 3.55 -15.12
N VAL A 217 -13.72 4.19 -14.25
CA VAL A 217 -12.25 4.10 -14.28
C VAL A 217 -11.81 2.64 -14.18
N LEU A 218 -12.34 1.89 -13.22
CA LEU A 218 -12.01 0.47 -13.05
C LEU A 218 -12.40 -0.38 -14.27
N LYS A 219 -13.58 -0.12 -14.84
CA LYS A 219 -14.06 -0.82 -16.04
C LYS A 219 -13.13 -0.56 -17.23
N GLU A 220 -12.74 0.70 -17.44
CA GLU A 220 -11.93 1.08 -18.59
C GLU A 220 -10.49 0.60 -18.48
N LEU A 221 -9.89 0.69 -17.28
CA LEU A 221 -8.55 0.14 -17.01
C LEU A 221 -8.49 -1.36 -17.28
N LYS A 222 -9.50 -2.10 -16.83
CA LYS A 222 -9.60 -3.55 -17.06
C LYS A 222 -9.81 -3.92 -18.52
N ARG A 223 -10.52 -3.08 -19.29
CA ARG A 223 -10.74 -3.30 -20.73
C ARG A 223 -9.49 -3.02 -21.55
N GLN A 224 -8.72 -2.01 -21.15
CA GLN A 224 -7.55 -1.55 -21.90
C GLN A 224 -6.24 -2.20 -21.46
N SER A 225 -6.19 -2.87 -20.30
CA SER A 225 -5.00 -3.61 -19.85
C SER A 225 -4.54 -4.66 -20.87
N SER A 226 -5.47 -5.30 -21.58
CA SER A 226 -5.19 -6.27 -22.65
C SER A 226 -4.52 -5.69 -23.90
N SER A 227 -4.52 -4.37 -24.06
CA SER A 227 -3.94 -3.70 -25.24
C SER A 227 -2.41 -3.61 -25.22
N GLY A 228 -1.78 -3.87 -24.06
CA GLY A 228 -0.33 -3.79 -23.90
C GLY A 228 0.24 -2.37 -23.82
N LEU A 229 -0.61 -1.34 -23.80
CA LEU A 229 -0.18 0.07 -23.68
C LEU A 229 0.42 0.40 -22.30
N PHE A 230 -0.04 -0.28 -21.26
CA PHE A 230 0.40 -0.09 -19.88
C PHE A 230 0.22 -1.38 -19.09
N HIS A 231 1.00 -1.53 -18.03
CA HIS A 231 0.84 -2.62 -17.06
C HIS A 231 0.08 -2.12 -15.83
N VAL A 232 -0.86 -2.93 -15.34
CA VAL A 232 -1.68 -2.55 -14.18
C VAL A 232 -1.25 -3.35 -12.95
N LEU A 233 -0.96 -2.65 -11.86
CA LEU A 233 -0.83 -3.24 -10.53
C LEU A 233 -2.08 -2.92 -9.72
N VAL A 234 -2.82 -3.95 -9.30
CA VAL A 234 -3.93 -3.81 -8.36
C VAL A 234 -3.44 -4.15 -6.97
N ALA A 235 -3.25 -3.15 -6.12
CA ALA A 235 -2.79 -3.29 -4.73
C ALA A 235 -3.95 -3.00 -3.78
N VAL A 236 -4.44 -4.01 -3.04
CA VAL A 236 -5.59 -3.86 -2.13
C VAL A 236 -5.23 -4.31 -0.73
N ASP A 237 -5.31 -3.40 0.23
CA ASP A 237 -5.18 -3.74 1.65
C ASP A 237 -6.51 -4.02 2.34
N GLY A 238 -6.54 -5.05 3.18
CA GLY A 238 -7.72 -5.52 3.88
C GLY A 238 -8.76 -6.16 2.96
N VAL A 239 -8.34 -6.98 1.99
CA VAL A 239 -9.24 -7.57 0.97
C VAL A 239 -10.36 -8.42 1.59
N ASN A 240 -10.18 -8.92 2.81
CA ASN A 240 -11.21 -9.62 3.58
C ASN A 240 -12.46 -8.76 3.87
N ALA A 241 -12.40 -7.44 3.68
CA ALA A 241 -13.57 -6.56 3.72
C ALA A 241 -14.58 -6.87 2.61
N LEU A 242 -14.12 -7.30 1.44
CA LEU A 242 -14.95 -7.40 0.24
C LEU A 242 -16.04 -8.46 0.37
N TRP A 243 -15.73 -9.60 1.02
CA TRP A 243 -16.63 -10.73 1.25
C TRP A 243 -17.00 -10.90 2.73
N GLY A 244 -16.73 -9.87 3.54
CA GLY A 244 -17.05 -9.88 4.97
C GLY A 244 -18.50 -9.46 5.23
N ARG A 245 -18.74 -8.93 6.44
CA ARG A 245 -19.99 -8.26 6.80
C ARG A 245 -19.73 -6.77 6.97
N THR A 246 -20.73 -5.94 6.70
CA THR A 246 -20.63 -4.49 6.92
C THR A 246 -21.20 -4.11 8.29
N THR A 247 -20.80 -2.94 8.82
CA THR A 247 -21.49 -2.33 9.97
C THR A 247 -22.57 -1.32 9.55
N LEU A 248 -22.73 -1.11 8.25
CA LEU A 248 -23.60 -0.08 7.69
C LEU A 248 -25.06 -0.53 7.77
N ARG A 249 -25.93 0.42 8.09
CA ARG A 249 -27.37 0.18 8.19
C ARG A 249 -28.11 1.18 7.32
N ARG A 250 -29.22 0.73 6.75
CA ARG A 250 -30.17 1.62 6.08
C ARG A 250 -30.97 2.41 7.11
N GLU A 251 -31.78 3.37 6.64
CA GLU A 251 -32.65 4.19 7.49
C GLU A 251 -33.65 3.34 8.31
N ASP A 252 -34.08 2.21 7.76
CA ASP A 252 -34.94 1.22 8.42
C ASP A 252 -34.20 0.32 9.44
N LYS A 253 -32.92 0.58 9.70
CA LYS A 253 -32.00 -0.19 10.56
C LYS A 253 -31.65 -1.59 10.04
N SER A 254 -32.06 -1.96 8.83
CA SER A 254 -31.63 -3.21 8.19
C SER A 254 -30.12 -3.17 7.88
N VAL A 255 -29.49 -4.33 7.93
CA VAL A 255 -28.05 -4.48 7.66
C VAL A 255 -27.81 -4.52 6.16
N ILE A 256 -26.82 -3.76 5.69
CA ILE A 256 -26.45 -3.69 4.28
C ILE A 256 -25.44 -4.81 3.96
N ALA A 257 -25.71 -5.60 2.93
CA ALA A 257 -24.73 -6.58 2.45
C ALA A 257 -23.58 -5.89 1.69
N PRO A 258 -22.34 -6.40 1.72
CA PRO A 258 -21.22 -5.77 1.00
C PRO A 258 -21.47 -5.65 -0.51
N GLU A 259 -22.26 -6.54 -1.10
CA GLU A 259 -22.60 -6.52 -2.54
C GLU A 259 -23.48 -5.35 -2.95
N GLU A 260 -24.24 -4.81 -2.00
CA GLU A 260 -25.08 -3.63 -2.22
C GLU A 260 -24.24 -2.35 -2.30
N LEU A 261 -23.01 -2.36 -1.78
CA LEU A 261 -22.11 -1.21 -1.87
C LEU A 261 -21.46 -1.16 -3.26
N ALA A 262 -21.67 -0.08 -3.99
CA ALA A 262 -21.19 0.05 -5.36
C ALA A 262 -19.65 -0.04 -5.45
N LEU A 263 -18.91 0.62 -4.55
CA LEU A 263 -17.43 0.55 -4.52
C LEU A 263 -16.92 -0.89 -4.34
N ILE A 264 -17.51 -1.65 -3.42
CA ILE A 264 -17.15 -3.04 -3.15
C ILE A 264 -17.47 -3.91 -4.37
N HIS A 265 -18.63 -3.71 -4.98
CA HIS A 265 -19.02 -4.43 -6.20
C HIS A 265 -18.05 -4.19 -7.36
N HIS A 266 -17.66 -2.93 -7.59
CA HIS A 266 -16.67 -2.59 -8.62
C HIS A 266 -15.30 -3.18 -8.33
N LEU A 267 -14.87 -3.14 -7.07
CA LEU A 267 -13.58 -3.70 -6.66
C LEU A 267 -13.54 -5.23 -6.77
N ARG A 268 -14.61 -5.93 -6.39
CA ARG A 268 -14.74 -7.39 -6.60
C ARG A 268 -14.55 -7.78 -8.06
N LYS A 269 -15.02 -6.95 -9.01
CA LYS A 269 -14.79 -7.19 -10.45
C LYS A 269 -13.33 -6.99 -10.86
N MET A 270 -12.60 -6.07 -10.23
CA MET A 270 -11.19 -5.83 -10.54
C MET A 270 -10.29 -6.98 -10.06
N VAL A 271 -10.67 -7.64 -8.96
CA VAL A 271 -9.95 -8.78 -8.39
C VAL A 271 -10.19 -10.09 -9.16
N LYS A 272 -11.20 -10.13 -10.05
CA LYS A 272 -11.36 -11.26 -10.99
C LYS A 272 -10.18 -11.30 -11.97
N ASN A 273 -9.78 -12.51 -12.36
CA ASN A 273 -8.62 -12.77 -13.22
C ASN A 273 -9.04 -12.96 -14.70
N ASP A 274 -10.15 -12.34 -15.09
CA ASP A 274 -10.73 -12.32 -16.43
C ASP A 274 -10.07 -11.29 -17.37
N TRP A 275 -8.91 -10.76 -16.98
CA TRP A 275 -8.12 -9.79 -17.73
C TRP A 275 -6.63 -10.15 -17.64
N ASN A 276 -5.85 -9.67 -18.60
CA ASN A 276 -4.40 -9.87 -18.71
C ASN A 276 -3.67 -8.51 -18.80
N GLY A 277 -2.33 -8.53 -18.79
CA GLY A 277 -1.55 -7.29 -18.81
C GLY A 277 -1.30 -6.65 -17.44
N GLY A 278 -1.50 -7.40 -16.34
CA GLY A 278 -1.20 -6.89 -15.00
C GLY A 278 -1.17 -7.95 -13.92
N ALA A 279 -1.01 -7.51 -12.68
CA ALA A 279 -0.91 -8.34 -11.49
C ALA A 279 -1.78 -7.81 -10.35
N ILE A 280 -2.31 -8.71 -9.54
CA ILE A 280 -3.18 -8.40 -8.41
C ILE A 280 -2.47 -8.81 -7.12
N VAL A 281 -2.12 -7.85 -6.28
CA VAL A 281 -1.50 -8.07 -4.98
C VAL A 281 -2.46 -7.63 -3.88
N LEU A 282 -2.84 -8.59 -3.04
CA LEU A 282 -3.82 -8.41 -1.99
C LEU A 282 -3.15 -8.64 -0.64
N THR A 283 -3.53 -7.88 0.38
CA THR A 283 -3.15 -8.17 1.77
C THR A 283 -4.38 -8.47 2.61
N LEU A 284 -4.23 -9.45 3.50
CA LEU A 284 -5.20 -9.72 4.54
C LEU A 284 -4.90 -8.87 5.77
N SER A 285 -5.94 -8.32 6.38
CA SER A 285 -5.81 -7.56 7.62
C SER A 285 -6.83 -8.00 8.66
N GLN A 286 -6.30 -8.51 9.78
CA GLN A 286 -7.07 -8.69 11.01
C GLN A 286 -7.38 -7.33 11.65
N THR A 287 -6.45 -6.37 11.57
CA THR A 287 -6.61 -5.05 12.19
C THR A 287 -7.75 -4.30 11.51
N GLY A 288 -8.82 -4.04 12.27
CA GLY A 288 -9.99 -3.35 11.74
C GLY A 288 -10.96 -4.25 10.98
N SER A 289 -10.71 -5.56 10.94
CA SER A 289 -11.67 -6.57 10.47
C SER A 289 -12.95 -6.52 11.29
N LEU A 290 -14.07 -6.84 10.64
CA LEU A 290 -15.39 -6.84 11.24
C LEU A 290 -15.83 -8.28 11.48
N PHE A 291 -16.35 -8.56 12.68
CA PHE A 291 -16.91 -9.87 13.05
C PHE A 291 -15.94 -11.06 12.86
N LYS A 292 -14.64 -10.84 13.08
CA LYS A 292 -13.60 -11.87 13.04
C LYS A 292 -12.85 -11.94 14.38
N PRO A 293 -12.42 -13.13 14.83
CA PRO A 293 -11.68 -13.26 16.08
C PRO A 293 -10.31 -12.59 15.98
N ARG A 294 -9.76 -12.18 17.13
CA ARG A 294 -8.49 -11.42 17.17
C ARG A 294 -7.29 -12.23 16.70
N THR A 295 -7.34 -13.53 16.91
CA THR A 295 -6.25 -14.49 16.63
C THR A 295 -6.28 -15.01 15.19
N ALA A 296 -7.36 -14.80 14.44
CA ALA A 296 -7.44 -15.27 13.06
C ALA A 296 -6.53 -14.45 12.14
N TYR A 297 -5.69 -15.16 11.40
CA TYR A 297 -4.80 -14.58 10.38
C TYR A 297 -4.73 -15.41 9.10
N LEU A 298 -5.31 -16.61 9.10
CA LEU A 298 -5.28 -17.52 7.95
C LEU A 298 -6.23 -17.02 6.84
N PRO A 299 -5.89 -17.24 5.56
CA PRO A 299 -6.70 -16.81 4.44
C PRO A 299 -8.14 -17.32 4.49
N GLN A 300 -8.33 -18.63 4.73
CA GLN A 300 -9.65 -19.25 4.77
C GLN A 300 -10.52 -18.69 5.91
N GLU A 301 -9.94 -18.42 7.08
CA GLU A 301 -10.65 -17.86 8.23
C GLU A 301 -11.11 -16.42 7.99
N LEU A 302 -10.21 -15.59 7.42
CA LEU A 302 -10.49 -14.17 7.21
C LEU A 302 -11.39 -13.93 5.99
N LEU A 303 -11.16 -14.62 4.87
CA LEU A 303 -11.96 -14.51 3.65
C LEU A 303 -13.31 -15.22 3.77
N GLY A 304 -13.40 -16.29 4.55
CA GLY A 304 -14.56 -17.19 4.55
C GLY A 304 -14.67 -17.99 3.24
N LYS A 305 -15.74 -18.77 3.10
CA LYS A 305 -15.96 -19.62 1.91
C LYS A 305 -16.08 -18.78 0.63
N GLU A 306 -16.97 -17.80 0.63
CA GLU A 306 -17.23 -16.94 -0.54
C GLU A 306 -15.97 -16.23 -1.06
N GLY A 307 -15.17 -15.65 -0.15
CA GLY A 307 -13.96 -14.94 -0.55
C GLY A 307 -12.85 -15.89 -1.00
N PHE A 308 -12.76 -17.08 -0.41
CA PHE A 308 -11.78 -18.10 -0.82
C PHE A 308 -12.12 -18.63 -2.22
N ASP A 309 -13.38 -19.03 -2.45
CA ASP A 309 -13.85 -19.55 -3.73
C ASP A 309 -13.74 -18.50 -4.85
N ALA A 310 -13.98 -17.22 -4.54
CA ALA A 310 -13.84 -16.14 -5.52
C ALA A 310 -12.39 -15.83 -5.90
N LEU A 311 -11.44 -16.09 -4.99
CA LEU A 311 -10.02 -15.80 -5.18
C LEU A 311 -9.22 -16.98 -5.70
N ASP A 312 -9.73 -18.20 -5.58
CA ASP A 312 -9.12 -19.42 -6.11
C ASP A 312 -8.99 -19.36 -7.65
N PRO A 313 -7.84 -19.74 -8.25
CA PRO A 313 -6.53 -19.97 -7.63
C PRO A 313 -5.75 -18.67 -7.32
N PHE A 314 -5.00 -18.68 -6.22
CA PHE A 314 -4.10 -17.60 -5.81
C PHE A 314 -2.80 -18.13 -5.18
N ILE A 315 -1.77 -17.28 -5.13
CA ILE A 315 -0.47 -17.58 -4.51
C ILE A 315 -0.45 -16.98 -3.10
N PRO A 316 -0.52 -17.81 -2.03
CA PRO A 316 -0.42 -17.34 -0.66
C PRO A 316 1.04 -17.07 -0.28
N ILE A 317 1.35 -15.85 0.19
CA ILE A 317 2.68 -15.46 0.66
C ILE A 317 2.60 -15.13 2.15
N LEU A 318 3.32 -15.89 2.96
CA LEU A 318 3.37 -15.72 4.42
C LEU A 318 4.33 -14.58 4.80
N VAL A 319 3.84 -13.64 5.60
CA VAL A 319 4.63 -12.56 6.19
C VAL A 319 4.81 -12.81 7.68
N SER A 320 5.97 -13.36 8.02
CA SER A 320 6.37 -13.71 9.38
C SER A 320 6.95 -12.53 10.18
N ASN A 321 7.19 -12.76 11.47
CA ASN A 321 7.98 -11.88 12.35
C ASN A 321 9.41 -11.71 11.83
N TYR A 322 10.17 -10.81 12.44
CA TYR A 322 11.55 -10.55 12.03
C TYR A 322 12.44 -11.77 12.24
N SER A 323 13.33 -12.02 11.27
CA SER A 323 14.47 -12.90 11.49
C SER A 323 15.46 -12.26 12.48
N PRO A 324 16.38 -13.02 13.11
CA PRO A 324 17.39 -12.44 13.99
C PRO A 324 18.21 -11.33 13.31
N LYS A 325 18.49 -11.49 12.00
CA LYS A 325 19.20 -10.49 11.20
C LYS A 325 18.35 -9.24 10.94
N GLU A 326 17.07 -9.41 10.59
CA GLU A 326 16.13 -8.29 10.40
C GLU A 326 15.94 -7.51 11.71
N PHE A 327 15.80 -8.21 12.84
CA PHE A 327 15.64 -7.61 14.16
C PHE A 327 16.86 -6.75 14.53
N GLU A 328 18.06 -7.31 14.43
CA GLU A 328 19.30 -6.59 14.74
C GLU A 328 19.47 -5.36 13.84
N SER A 329 19.18 -5.51 12.55
CA SER A 329 19.23 -4.40 11.59
C SER A 329 18.20 -3.31 11.91
N CYS A 330 17.02 -3.68 12.43
CA CYS A 330 15.99 -2.73 12.87
C CYS A 330 16.42 -1.94 14.11
N ILE A 331 16.98 -2.62 15.11
CA ILE A 331 17.52 -1.97 16.31
C ILE A 331 18.65 -1.02 15.93
N GLN A 332 19.58 -1.47 15.08
CA GLN A 332 20.67 -0.63 14.61
C GLN A 332 20.17 0.63 13.89
N TYR A 333 19.12 0.51 13.06
CA TYR A 333 18.48 1.66 12.42
C TYR A 333 17.88 2.66 13.43
N TYR A 334 17.27 2.18 14.53
CA TYR A 334 16.79 3.06 15.59
C TYR A 334 17.92 3.73 16.38
N LEU A 335 19.02 3.02 16.63
CA LEU A 335 20.21 3.58 17.28
C LEU A 335 20.87 4.66 16.43
N GLU A 336 21.00 4.45 15.11
CA GLU A 336 21.57 5.44 14.19
C GLU A 336 20.77 6.75 14.15
N ASN A 337 19.45 6.67 14.34
CA ASN A 337 18.57 7.83 14.41
C ASN A 337 18.47 8.44 15.81
N ASN A 338 19.24 7.94 16.79
CA ASN A 338 19.12 8.28 18.20
C ASN A 338 17.67 8.20 18.69
N TRP A 339 16.91 7.19 18.24
CA TRP A 339 15.51 7.04 18.63
C TRP A 339 15.34 6.44 20.02
N LEU A 340 16.24 5.52 20.38
CA LEU A 340 16.30 4.91 21.71
C LEU A 340 17.12 5.80 22.64
N GLN A 341 16.47 6.44 23.61
CA GLN A 341 17.12 7.40 24.51
C GLN A 341 17.58 6.75 25.83
N HIS A 342 16.96 5.64 26.23
CA HIS A 342 17.33 4.91 27.43
C HIS A 342 18.77 4.36 27.37
N GLU A 343 19.59 4.65 28.39
CA GLU A 343 21.02 4.29 28.43
C GLU A 343 21.28 2.78 28.29
N LYS A 344 20.36 1.94 28.77
CA LYS A 344 20.48 0.47 28.69
C LYS A 344 19.93 -0.13 27.39
N ALA A 345 19.25 0.65 26.54
CA ALA A 345 18.67 0.12 25.31
C ALA A 345 19.71 -0.39 24.29
N PRO A 346 20.89 0.25 24.14
CA PRO A 346 21.92 -0.23 23.23
C PRO A 346 22.65 -1.49 23.71
N THR A 347 22.54 -1.87 24.99
CA THR A 347 23.29 -3.01 25.54
C THR A 347 22.73 -4.35 25.07
N GLU A 348 23.55 -5.39 25.11
CA GLU A 348 23.15 -6.78 24.79
C GLU A 348 21.95 -7.25 25.64
N GLU A 349 21.88 -6.84 26.90
CA GLU A 349 20.75 -7.15 27.79
C GLU A 349 19.47 -6.45 27.32
N GLY A 350 19.54 -5.14 27.03
CA GLY A 350 18.39 -4.39 26.52
C GLY A 350 17.87 -4.94 25.19
N ARG A 351 18.77 -5.36 24.29
CA ARG A 351 18.40 -6.01 23.01
C ARG A 351 17.68 -7.34 23.24
N LYS A 352 18.14 -8.17 24.18
CA LYS A 352 17.48 -9.44 24.53
C LYS A 352 16.12 -9.23 25.18
N GLU A 353 15.99 -8.24 26.05
CA GLU A 353 14.70 -7.87 26.66
C GLU A 353 13.70 -7.40 25.59
N LEU A 354 14.13 -6.52 24.68
CA LEU A 354 13.31 -6.06 23.56
C LEU A 354 12.88 -7.22 22.64
N LEU A 355 13.80 -8.14 22.34
CA LEU A 355 13.51 -9.32 21.53
C LEU A 355 12.46 -10.21 22.22
N PHE A 356 12.61 -10.44 23.53
CA PHE A 356 11.69 -11.26 24.32
C PHE A 356 10.29 -10.63 24.42
N LEU A 357 10.21 -9.33 24.76
CA LEU A 357 8.95 -8.62 24.92
C LEU A 357 8.20 -8.42 23.60
N SER A 358 8.93 -8.16 22.50
CA SER A 358 8.33 -7.99 21.18
C SER A 358 8.04 -9.32 20.46
N ASN A 359 8.69 -10.42 20.88
CA ASN A 359 8.74 -11.69 20.16
C ASN A 359 9.11 -11.52 18.67
N ALA A 360 10.06 -10.61 18.40
CA ALA A 360 10.46 -10.19 17.06
C ALA A 360 9.31 -9.66 16.17
N ASN A 361 8.16 -9.27 16.74
CA ASN A 361 7.04 -8.72 15.98
C ASN A 361 7.32 -7.24 15.63
N PRO A 362 7.32 -6.85 14.35
CA PRO A 362 7.63 -5.48 13.92
C PRO A 362 6.76 -4.41 14.59
N GLY A 363 5.44 -4.65 14.63
CA GLY A 363 4.48 -3.71 15.20
C GLY A 363 4.54 -3.61 16.71
N GLN A 364 4.95 -4.67 17.42
CA GLN A 364 5.19 -4.57 18.86
C GLN A 364 6.53 -3.90 19.15
N LEU A 365 7.57 -4.22 18.38
CA LEU A 365 8.89 -3.62 18.54
C LEU A 365 8.85 -2.10 18.36
N GLU A 366 8.21 -1.60 17.29
CA GLU A 366 8.05 -0.15 17.09
C GLU A 366 7.34 0.51 18.27
N ARG A 367 6.32 -0.15 18.83
CA ARG A 367 5.57 0.39 19.98
C ARG A 367 6.40 0.44 21.25
N LEU A 368 7.17 -0.60 21.53
CA LEU A 368 8.07 -0.63 22.68
C LEU A 368 9.12 0.46 22.54
N CYS A 369 9.80 0.53 21.38
CA CYS A 369 10.83 1.52 21.11
C CYS A 369 10.32 2.97 21.07
N ALA A 370 9.03 3.21 20.84
CA ALA A 370 8.48 4.56 20.75
C ALA A 370 8.40 5.31 22.10
N TYR A 371 8.57 4.63 23.23
CA TYR A 371 8.50 5.25 24.57
C TYR A 371 9.74 4.98 25.44
N LEU A 372 10.83 4.47 24.86
CA LEU A 372 12.07 4.12 25.56
C LEU A 372 13.09 5.26 25.59
#